data_AF-A0A101X991-F1
#
_entry.id   AF-A0A101X991-F1
#
_cell.length_a   1.000
_cell.length_b   1.000
_cell.length_c   1.000
_cell.angle_alpha   90.00
_cell.angle_beta   90.00
_cell.angle_gamma   90.00
#
_symmetry.space_group_name_H-M   'P 1'
#
loop_
_entity.id
_entity.type
_entity.pdbx_description
1 polymer ?
#
loop_
_entity_poly.entity_id
_entity_poly.type
_entity_poly.pdbx_seq_one_letter_code
_entity_poly.pdbx_strand_id
1 'polypeptide(L)'
;MYRVYERSVEVPIRISKTADEQARLRRLERWPRESGLSLVLDESGSNFSKLMQMYASDYGLELGEKKWSADSSGDEVKAGLEVPLLKAGQTKGRAVMQARIPKRPAGEEGNNYVYTASVSYFIELADDVLAEGATSGMVEFTL
;
A
#
# COMPACT_ATOMS: atom_id res chain seq x y z
N MET A 1 10.26 9.87 13.20
CA MET A 1 9.63 9.37 11.96
C MET A 1 8.25 9.95 11.87
N TYR A 2 7.92 10.57 10.74
CA TYR A 2 6.64 11.24 10.49
C TYR A 2 5.94 10.64 9.28
N ARG A 3 4.62 10.53 9.36
CA ARG A 3 3.77 10.17 8.22
C ARG A 3 3.68 11.34 7.27
N VAL A 4 4.31 11.21 6.11
CA VAL A 4 4.28 12.20 5.02
C VAL A 4 3.19 11.93 4.00
N TYR A 5 2.63 10.72 4.04
CA TYR A 5 1.48 10.31 3.25
C TYR A 5 0.66 9.31 4.06
N GLU A 6 -0.66 9.45 4.03
CA GLU A 6 -1.60 8.47 4.56
C GLU A 6 -2.89 8.49 3.74
N ARG A 7 -3.38 7.31 3.38
CA ARG A 7 -4.66 7.16 2.69
C ARG A 7 -5.29 5.81 2.96
N SER A 8 -6.61 5.81 3.14
CA SER A 8 -7.43 4.60 3.24
C SER A 8 -8.48 4.57 2.15
N VAL A 9 -8.73 3.39 1.59
CA VAL A 9 -9.73 3.16 0.53
C VAL A 9 -10.47 1.85 0.77
N GLU A 10 -11.71 1.79 0.31
CA GLU A 10 -12.50 0.56 0.27
C GLU A 10 -12.67 0.11 -1.18
N VAL A 11 -12.38 -1.16 -1.46
CA VAL A 11 -12.36 -1.69 -2.83
C VAL A 11 -13.21 -2.94 -2.95
N PRO A 12 -14.19 -2.96 -3.88
CA PRO A 12 -15.00 -4.14 -4.11
C PRO A 12 -14.22 -5.22 -4.88
N ILE A 13 -14.25 -6.44 -4.36
CA ILE A 13 -13.71 -7.65 -4.98
C ILE A 13 -14.88 -8.52 -5.41
N ARG A 14 -15.12 -8.59 -6.71
CA ARG A 14 -16.15 -9.45 -7.31
C ARG A 14 -15.58 -10.83 -7.58
N ILE A 15 -16.23 -11.86 -7.04
CA ILE A 15 -15.88 -13.26 -7.29
C ILE A 15 -17.14 -14.02 -7.72
N SER A 16 -17.05 -14.76 -8.82
CA SER A 16 -18.16 -15.55 -9.36
C SER A 16 -18.78 -16.46 -8.29
N LYS A 17 -20.11 -16.53 -8.27
CA LYS A 17 -20.88 -17.47 -7.43
C LYS A 17 -20.64 -18.94 -7.82
N THR A 18 -20.15 -19.19 -9.05
CA THR A 18 -19.78 -20.54 -9.51
C THR A 18 -18.47 -21.03 -8.93
N ALA A 19 -17.64 -20.16 -8.36
CA ALA A 19 -16.43 -20.57 -7.65
C ALA A 19 -16.82 -21.16 -6.30
N ASP A 20 -16.28 -22.34 -5.97
CA ASP A 20 -16.44 -22.93 -4.65
C ASP A 20 -15.78 -22.08 -3.55
N GLU A 21 -16.10 -22.37 -2.29
CA GLU A 21 -15.62 -21.60 -1.15
C GLU A 21 -14.09 -21.53 -1.04
N GLN A 22 -13.40 -22.65 -1.29
CA GLN A 22 -11.94 -22.71 -1.24
C GLN A 22 -11.32 -21.86 -2.34
N ALA A 23 -11.88 -21.89 -3.55
CA ALA A 23 -11.45 -21.05 -4.66
C ALA A 23 -11.65 -19.55 -4.36
N ARG A 24 -12.77 -19.19 -3.71
CA ARG A 24 -13.02 -17.80 -3.28
C ARG A 24 -11.99 -17.35 -2.24
N LEU A 25 -11.75 -18.14 -1.20
CA LEU A 25 -10.77 -17.82 -0.14
C LEU A 25 -9.37 -17.61 -0.71
N ARG A 26 -8.88 -18.53 -1.57
CA ARG A 26 -7.57 -18.38 -2.23
C ARG A 26 -7.46 -17.13 -3.11
N ARG A 27 -8.58 -16.65 -3.65
CA ARG A 27 -8.60 -15.39 -4.42
C ARG A 27 -8.50 -14.19 -3.49
N LEU A 28 -9.22 -14.20 -2.35
CA LEU A 28 -9.10 -13.15 -1.34
C LEU A 28 -7.66 -13.08 -0.76
N GLU A 29 -7.02 -14.21 -0.53
CA GLU A 29 -5.63 -14.26 -0.01
C GLU A 29 -4.59 -13.69 -0.98
N ARG A 30 -4.77 -13.90 -2.29
CA ARG A 30 -3.84 -13.40 -3.32
C ARG A 30 -4.08 -11.95 -3.71
N TRP A 31 -5.33 -11.49 -3.60
CA TRP A 31 -5.75 -10.17 -4.08
C TRP A 31 -4.88 -9.01 -3.56
N PRO A 32 -4.50 -8.91 -2.26
CA PRO A 32 -3.64 -7.82 -1.78
C PRO A 32 -2.30 -7.73 -2.50
N ARG A 33 -1.72 -8.87 -2.91
CA ARG A 33 -0.45 -8.90 -3.64
C ARG A 33 -0.64 -8.58 -5.12
N GLU A 34 -1.72 -9.07 -5.72
CA GLU A 34 -1.99 -8.92 -7.15
C GLU A 34 -2.50 -7.51 -7.51
N SER A 35 -3.30 -6.88 -6.64
CA SER A 35 -3.99 -5.62 -6.95
C SER A 35 -3.74 -4.52 -5.92
N GLY A 36 -3.34 -4.86 -4.70
CA GLY A 36 -3.24 -3.89 -3.60
C GLY A 36 -2.26 -2.73 -3.85
N LEU A 37 -1.28 -2.86 -4.76
CA LEU A 37 -0.34 -1.77 -5.07
C LEU A 37 -0.69 -0.98 -6.34
N SER A 38 -1.61 -1.48 -7.15
CA SER A 38 -2.00 -0.89 -8.43
C SER A 38 -3.29 -0.08 -8.35
N LEU A 39 -3.98 -0.10 -7.20
CA LEU A 39 -5.12 0.76 -6.93
C LEU A 39 -4.73 2.22 -7.15
N VAL A 40 -5.48 2.91 -8.02
CA VAL A 40 -5.29 4.35 -8.21
C VAL A 40 -5.81 5.02 -6.96
N LEU A 41 -4.93 5.80 -6.36
CA LEU A 41 -5.18 6.44 -5.09
C LEU A 41 -5.74 7.81 -5.32
N ASP A 42 -5.28 8.60 -6.27
CA ASP A 42 -5.76 9.98 -6.49
C ASP A 42 -6.28 10.23 -7.91
N GLU A 43 -6.82 11.43 -8.13
CA GLU A 43 -7.34 11.88 -9.42
C GLU A 43 -6.27 11.95 -10.53
N SER A 44 -4.98 11.95 -10.15
CA SER A 44 -3.87 11.91 -11.12
C SER A 44 -3.62 10.51 -11.67
N GLY A 45 -4.32 9.49 -11.16
CA GLY A 45 -4.10 8.09 -11.53
C GLY A 45 -2.82 7.50 -10.92
N SER A 46 -2.28 8.12 -9.87
CA SER A 46 -1.11 7.61 -9.17
C SER A 46 -1.50 6.47 -8.25
N ASN A 47 -0.69 5.41 -8.25
CA ASN A 47 -0.85 4.28 -7.34
C ASN A 47 0.27 4.28 -6.30
N PHE A 48 0.15 3.42 -5.29
CA PHE A 48 1.11 3.41 -4.19
C PHE A 48 2.54 3.12 -4.65
N SER A 49 2.73 2.29 -5.69
CA SER A 49 4.07 2.00 -6.22
C SER A 49 4.74 3.24 -6.81
N LYS A 50 3.99 4.06 -7.55
CA LYS A 50 4.50 5.32 -8.09
C LYS A 50 4.81 6.32 -6.98
N LEU A 51 3.94 6.44 -5.98
CA LEU A 51 4.17 7.32 -4.83
C LEU A 51 5.44 6.94 -4.08
N MET A 52 5.65 5.65 -3.79
CA MET A 52 6.89 5.17 -3.16
C MET A 52 8.14 5.58 -3.95
N GLN A 53 8.11 5.46 -5.27
CA GLN A 53 9.23 5.85 -6.14
C GLN A 53 9.46 7.37 -6.14
N MET A 54 8.39 8.16 -6.16
CA MET A 54 8.48 9.63 -6.09
C MET A 54 9.11 10.07 -4.77
N TYR A 55 8.59 9.61 -3.63
CA TYR A 55 9.18 9.94 -2.33
C TYR A 55 10.61 9.43 -2.18
N ALA A 56 10.93 8.26 -2.73
CA ALA A 56 12.31 7.79 -2.72
C ALA A 56 13.22 8.74 -3.52
N SER A 57 12.81 9.13 -4.73
CA SER A 57 13.55 10.06 -5.58
C SER A 57 13.70 11.45 -4.94
N ASP A 58 12.62 12.04 -4.44
CA ASP A 58 12.58 13.40 -3.91
C ASP A 58 13.49 13.58 -2.68
N TYR A 59 13.69 12.51 -1.91
CA TYR A 59 14.48 12.52 -0.68
C TYR A 59 15.83 11.79 -0.80
N GLY A 60 16.21 11.36 -2.01
CA GLY A 60 17.46 10.65 -2.27
C GLY A 60 17.56 9.32 -1.50
N LEU A 61 16.47 8.57 -1.45
CA LEU A 61 16.36 7.27 -0.81
C LEU A 61 16.29 6.13 -1.83
N GLU A 62 16.64 4.94 -1.40
CA GLU A 62 16.54 3.70 -2.15
C GLU A 62 15.43 2.82 -1.58
N LEU A 63 14.70 2.11 -2.44
CA LEU A 63 13.72 1.12 -1.99
C LEU A 63 14.45 -0.15 -1.53
N GLY A 64 14.28 -0.52 -0.27
CA GLY A 64 14.78 -1.77 0.29
C GLY A 64 13.95 -2.99 -0.13
N GLU A 65 14.34 -4.15 0.40
CA GLU A 65 13.64 -5.41 0.12
C GLU A 65 12.20 -5.39 0.65
N LYS A 66 11.26 -5.78 -0.21
CA LYS A 66 9.83 -5.84 0.11
C LYS A 66 9.55 -6.98 1.08
N LYS A 67 8.96 -6.66 2.22
CA LYS A 67 8.53 -7.64 3.24
C LYS A 67 7.01 -7.82 3.17
N TRP A 68 6.58 -9.02 2.83
CA TRP A 68 5.16 -9.38 2.82
C TRP A 68 4.79 -10.20 4.05
N SER A 69 3.64 -9.88 4.64
CA SER A 69 2.97 -10.67 5.65
C SER A 69 1.54 -10.97 5.23
N ALA A 70 1.04 -12.15 5.61
CA ALA A 70 -0.35 -12.52 5.39
C ALA A 70 -0.81 -13.43 6.53
N ASP A 71 -2.01 -13.20 7.02
CA ASP A 71 -2.70 -14.03 8.01
C ASP A 71 -4.15 -14.22 7.57
N SER A 72 -4.53 -15.48 7.37
CA SER A 72 -5.89 -15.88 7.02
C SER A 72 -6.46 -16.89 8.03
N SER A 73 -5.93 -16.97 9.25
CA SER A 73 -6.42 -17.92 10.26
C SER A 73 -7.78 -17.54 10.85
N GLY A 74 -8.16 -16.26 10.84
CA GLY A 74 -9.43 -15.75 11.38
C GLY A 74 -10.57 -15.61 10.36
N ASP A 75 -11.54 -14.77 10.71
CA ASP A 75 -12.70 -14.43 9.87
C ASP A 75 -12.37 -13.43 8.73
N GLU A 76 -11.17 -12.90 8.71
CA GLU A 76 -10.68 -11.97 7.70
C GLU A 76 -9.30 -12.38 7.20
N VAL A 77 -9.00 -11.99 5.95
CA VAL A 77 -7.66 -12.01 5.39
C VAL A 77 -6.99 -10.69 5.76
N LYS A 78 -5.87 -10.77 6.48
CA LYS A 78 -4.98 -9.64 6.77
C LYS A 78 -3.74 -9.79 5.93
N ALA A 79 -3.38 -8.77 5.16
CA ALA A 79 -2.12 -8.74 4.43
C ALA A 79 -1.39 -7.42 4.66
N GLY A 80 -0.07 -7.51 4.75
CA GLY A 80 0.81 -6.37 4.91
C GLY A 80 1.94 -6.41 3.88
N LEU A 81 2.27 -5.25 3.33
CA LEU A 81 3.54 -5.00 2.66
C LEU A 81 4.25 -3.89 3.43
N GLU A 82 5.52 -4.11 3.73
CA GLU A 82 6.44 -3.06 4.17
C GLU A 82 7.62 -3.00 3.19
N VAL A 83 7.96 -1.79 2.76
CA VAL A 83 9.14 -1.49 1.95
C VAL A 83 9.99 -0.49 2.72
N PRO A 84 11.15 -0.89 3.27
CA PRO A 84 12.07 0.04 3.89
C PRO A 84 12.55 1.09 2.88
N LEU A 85 12.70 2.34 3.31
CA LEU A 85 13.33 3.39 2.53
C LEU A 85 14.72 3.64 3.11
N LEU A 86 15.74 3.47 2.29
CA LEU A 86 17.14 3.41 2.72
C LEU A 86 17.90 4.65 2.27
N LYS A 87 18.85 5.10 3.08
CA LYS A 87 19.87 6.08 2.69
C LYS A 87 21.23 5.54 3.08
N ALA A 88 22.13 5.35 2.12
CA ALA A 88 23.43 4.71 2.33
C ALA A 88 23.34 3.38 3.12
N GLY A 89 22.35 2.55 2.80
CA GLY A 89 22.10 1.26 3.45
C GLY A 89 21.41 1.31 4.82
N GLN A 90 21.15 2.50 5.39
CA GLN A 90 20.43 2.66 6.64
C GLN A 90 18.94 2.91 6.41
N THR A 91 18.06 2.29 7.21
CA THR A 91 16.63 2.56 7.14
C THR A 91 16.32 3.96 7.68
N LYS A 92 15.80 4.81 6.79
CA LYS A 92 15.39 6.19 7.08
C LYS A 92 13.90 6.43 6.84
N GLY A 93 13.16 5.39 6.53
CA GLY A 93 11.73 5.45 6.37
C GLY A 93 11.16 4.09 6.01
N ARG A 94 9.86 4.07 5.78
CA ARG A 94 9.17 2.89 5.26
C ARG A 94 7.90 3.30 4.56
N ALA A 95 7.55 2.55 3.54
CA ALA A 95 6.25 2.60 2.90
C ALA A 95 5.48 1.32 3.22
N VAL A 96 4.23 1.48 3.64
CA VAL A 96 3.41 0.38 4.14
C VAL A 96 2.06 0.35 3.45
N MET A 97 1.64 -0.85 3.05
CA MET A 97 0.26 -1.15 2.67
C MET A 97 -0.30 -2.22 3.61
N GLN A 98 -1.51 -2.00 4.13
CA GLN A 98 -2.24 -2.96 4.95
C GLN A 98 -3.61 -3.19 4.35
N ALA A 99 -3.96 -4.44 4.08
CA ALA A 99 -5.27 -4.83 3.59
C ALA A 99 -5.98 -5.73 4.60
N ARG A 100 -7.28 -5.48 4.78
CA ARG A 100 -8.20 -6.33 5.55
C ARG A 100 -9.39 -6.68 4.67
N ILE A 101 -9.71 -7.96 4.58
CA ILE A 101 -10.80 -8.47 3.74
C ILE A 101 -11.60 -9.48 4.54
N PRO A 102 -12.84 -9.17 4.95
CA PRO A 102 -13.73 -10.16 5.55
C PRO A 102 -13.93 -11.35 4.61
N LYS A 103 -13.88 -12.57 5.15
CA LYS A 103 -14.17 -13.80 4.37
C LYS A 103 -15.65 -13.99 4.08
N ARG A 104 -16.50 -13.12 4.65
CA ARG A 104 -17.93 -13.06 4.37
C ARG A 104 -18.19 -11.98 3.31
N PRO A 105 -19.00 -12.27 2.28
CA PRO A 105 -19.35 -11.27 1.30
C PRO A 105 -20.19 -10.16 1.95
N ALA A 106 -19.98 -8.92 1.51
CA ALA A 106 -20.77 -7.76 1.90
C ALA A 106 -22.11 -7.69 1.13
N GLY A 107 -22.21 -8.40 0.01
CA GLY A 107 -23.42 -8.47 -0.80
C GLY A 107 -23.25 -9.31 -2.05
N GLU A 108 -24.22 -9.19 -2.95
CA GLU A 108 -24.26 -9.89 -4.23
C GLU A 108 -24.54 -8.91 -5.37
N GLU A 109 -23.88 -9.10 -6.50
CA GLU A 109 -24.07 -8.29 -7.71
C GLU A 109 -24.11 -9.22 -8.93
N GLY A 110 -25.31 -9.43 -9.49
CA GLY A 110 -25.53 -10.40 -10.56
C GLY A 110 -25.06 -11.81 -10.17
N ASN A 111 -24.13 -12.37 -10.95
CA ASN A 111 -23.54 -13.69 -10.71
C ASN A 111 -22.28 -13.66 -9.82
N ASN A 112 -22.06 -12.60 -9.04
CA ASN A 112 -20.90 -12.47 -8.16
C ASN A 112 -21.30 -12.31 -6.70
N TYR A 113 -20.50 -12.90 -5.82
CA TYR A 113 -20.34 -12.43 -4.45
C TYR A 113 -19.42 -11.21 -4.45
N VAL A 114 -19.77 -10.20 -3.67
CA VAL A 114 -18.99 -8.97 -3.52
C VAL A 114 -18.37 -8.95 -2.13
N TYR A 115 -17.06 -8.90 -2.06
CA TYR A 115 -16.29 -8.69 -0.83
C TYR A 115 -15.74 -7.27 -0.83
N THR A 116 -15.55 -6.68 0.34
CA THR A 116 -14.98 -5.33 0.46
C THR A 116 -13.61 -5.42 1.13
N ALA A 117 -12.57 -4.98 0.43
CA ALA A 117 -11.24 -4.83 1.00
C ALA A 117 -11.07 -3.42 1.56
N SER A 118 -10.73 -3.31 2.84
CA SER A 118 -10.26 -2.06 3.43
C SER A 118 -8.74 -2.02 3.31
N VAL A 119 -8.22 -1.06 2.57
CA VAL A 119 -6.78 -0.93 2.31
C VAL A 119 -6.27 0.42 2.81
N SER A 120 -5.24 0.38 3.66
CA SER A 120 -4.55 1.55 4.19
C SER A 120 -3.14 1.60 3.63
N TYR A 121 -2.73 2.81 3.24
CA TYR A 121 -1.41 3.11 2.70
C TYR A 121 -0.80 4.23 3.52
N PHE A 122 0.48 4.12 3.86
CA PHE A 122 1.21 5.23 4.45
C PHE A 122 2.69 5.20 4.12
N ILE A 123 3.32 6.38 4.11
CA ILE A 123 4.77 6.53 3.99
C ILE A 123 5.26 7.31 5.19
N GLU A 124 6.25 6.76 5.88
CA GLU A 124 6.92 7.37 7.02
C GLU A 124 8.38 7.66 6.67
N LEU A 125 8.84 8.87 6.97
CA LEU A 125 10.23 9.30 6.79
C LEU A 125 10.82 9.77 8.12
N ALA A 126 12.13 9.61 8.27
CA ALA A 126 12.88 10.09 9.42
C ALA A 126 13.09 11.62 9.35
N ASP A 127 13.22 12.22 10.52
CA ASP A 127 13.19 13.67 10.72
C ASP A 127 14.41 14.35 10.05
N ASP A 128 15.56 13.69 10.07
CA ASP A 128 16.79 14.12 9.40
C ASP A 128 16.65 14.18 7.88
N VAL A 129 15.97 13.19 7.29
CA VAL A 129 15.67 13.17 5.84
C VAL A 129 14.74 14.31 5.44
N LEU A 130 13.73 14.62 6.26
CA LEU A 130 12.82 15.72 6.00
C LEU A 130 13.52 17.08 6.08
N ALA A 131 14.41 17.25 7.05
CA ALA A 131 15.20 18.47 7.21
C ALA A 131 16.13 18.70 6.01
N GLU A 132 16.81 17.66 5.54
CA GLU A 132 17.69 17.73 4.37
C GLU A 132 16.93 18.08 3.07
N GLY A 133 15.75 17.48 2.87
CA GLY A 133 14.88 17.79 1.72
C GLY A 133 14.38 19.25 1.70
N ALA A 134 14.08 19.82 2.88
CA ALA A 134 13.68 21.22 3.00
C ALA A 134 14.83 22.19 2.63
N THR A 135 16.08 21.82 2.93
CA THR A 135 17.26 22.62 2.55
C THR A 135 17.62 22.52 1.07
N SER A 136 17.40 21.38 0.40
CA SER A 136 17.63 21.24 -1.04
C SER A 136 16.63 22.00 -1.92
N GLY A 137 15.46 22.39 -1.39
CA GLY A 137 14.48 23.24 -2.07
C GLY A 137 14.75 24.74 -2.00
N MET A 138 15.74 25.19 -1.21
CA MET A 138 16.19 26.58 -1.23
C MET A 138 17.14 26.78 -2.40
N VAL A 139 16.60 27.27 -3.51
CA VAL A 139 17.39 27.88 -4.58
C VAL A 139 18.22 28.99 -3.95
N GLU A 140 19.55 28.85 -3.97
CA GLU A 140 20.45 29.97 -3.70
C GLU A 140 20.17 31.05 -4.74
N PHE A 141 19.38 32.06 -4.37
CA PHE A 141 19.38 33.32 -5.09
C PHE A 141 20.67 34.05 -4.71
N THR A 142 21.71 33.86 -5.51
CA THR A 142 22.84 34.78 -5.55
C THR A 142 22.36 36.08 -6.21
N LEU A 143 22.26 37.13 -5.39
CA LEU A 143 22.14 38.53 -5.80
C LEU A 143 23.42 39.02 -6.47
#